data_AF-A0A370B2Q0-F1
#
_entry.id   AF-A0A370B2Q0-F1
#
_cell.length_a   1.000
_cell.length_b   1.000
_cell.length_c   1.000
_cell.angle_alpha   90.00
_cell.angle_beta   90.00
_cell.angle_gamma   90.00
#
_symmetry.space_group_name_H-M   'P 1'
#
loop_
_entity.id
_entity.type
_entity.pdbx_description
1 polymer ?
#
loop_
_entity_poly.entity_id
_entity_poly.type
_entity_poly.pdbx_seq_one_letter_code
_entity_poly.pdbx_strand_id
1 'polypeptide(L)'
;MSQRPNTEQRPSTAQQPTTEQWRGPDPASEATLRRIVDAWPQRAAVVKAPDAAASAEPWDPELPDYPPDLVPFADHPRFLAATPQQREHVRTGLWLGYNERVIATEQLVAEPGFHLVMAGGLAGSEAPLIRQAIQQALVDESFHTYLHMTAHQRTMRLRGIRERPGQPVLVTYRRLQQMMAELPEAWERDIAVLTWSVVAETCINALLALVARDRAIQPVHSLITTLHLRDESAHGSILVHVMCELYARMNAAQRETVARCLPAALAAFAE
;
A
#
# COMPACT_ATOMS: atom_id res chain seq x y z
N MET A 1 -61.24 20.72 -48.69
CA MET A 1 -60.13 19.97 -49.32
C MET A 1 -58.92 20.92 -49.32
N SER A 2 -58.08 21.03 -48.29
CA SER A 2 -57.12 20.06 -47.71
C SER A 2 -56.29 19.39 -48.81
N GLN A 3 -54.96 19.44 -48.89
CA GLN A 3 -53.91 19.39 -47.86
C GLN A 3 -52.59 20.04 -48.36
N ARG A 4 -51.72 20.49 -47.43
CA ARG A 4 -50.27 20.72 -47.65
C ARG A 4 -49.49 19.46 -47.22
N PRO A 5 -48.40 19.06 -47.90
CA PRO A 5 -47.37 18.16 -47.35
C PRO A 5 -46.10 18.97 -47.00
N ASN A 6 -45.16 18.57 -46.15
CA ASN A 6 -45.01 17.53 -45.15
C ASN A 6 -43.74 17.96 -44.39
N THR A 7 -43.83 18.32 -43.11
CA THR A 7 -42.64 18.57 -42.26
C THR A 7 -42.37 17.30 -41.46
N GLU A 8 -41.27 16.62 -41.80
CA GLU A 8 -40.76 15.48 -41.05
C GLU A 8 -40.36 15.90 -39.63
N GLN A 9 -41.13 15.46 -38.65
CA GLN A 9 -40.74 15.46 -37.25
C GLN A 9 -39.81 14.28 -36.98
N ARG A 10 -38.54 14.56 -36.65
CA ARG A 10 -37.67 13.58 -36.00
C ARG A 10 -38.13 13.40 -34.54
N PRO A 11 -38.28 12.16 -34.04
CA PRO A 11 -38.59 11.94 -32.64
C PRO A 11 -37.35 12.27 -31.79
N SER A 12 -37.47 13.33 -30.98
CA SER A 12 -36.56 13.64 -29.89
C SER A 12 -36.87 12.71 -28.72
N THR A 13 -36.00 11.72 -28.48
CA THR A 13 -35.93 11.01 -27.19
C THR A 13 -34.47 10.64 -26.90
N ALA A 14 -33.66 11.65 -26.59
CA ALA A 14 -32.47 11.43 -25.78
C ALA A 14 -32.93 11.43 -24.31
N GLN A 15 -33.15 10.25 -23.74
CA GLN A 15 -33.24 10.10 -22.29
C GLN A 15 -31.89 10.54 -21.70
N GLN A 16 -31.93 11.66 -20.97
CA GLN A 16 -30.78 12.11 -20.18
C GLN A 16 -30.46 11.05 -19.12
N PRO A 17 -29.19 10.68 -18.91
CA PRO A 17 -28.83 9.80 -17.82
C PRO A 17 -29.16 10.51 -16.51
N THR A 18 -29.96 9.86 -15.67
CA THR A 18 -30.29 10.33 -14.33
C THR A 18 -28.99 10.43 -13.54
N THR A 19 -28.54 11.67 -13.26
CA THR A 19 -27.47 11.92 -12.30
C THR A 19 -27.97 11.47 -10.94
N GLU A 20 -27.46 10.33 -10.49
CA GLU A 20 -27.64 9.87 -9.11
C GLU A 20 -27.08 10.96 -8.20
N GLN A 21 -27.97 11.75 -7.59
CA GLN A 21 -27.59 12.88 -6.75
C GLN A 21 -26.84 12.35 -5.52
N TRP A 22 -25.58 12.78 -5.38
CA TRP A 22 -24.76 12.49 -4.20
C TRP A 22 -25.51 12.90 -2.92
N ARG A 23 -25.67 11.95 -1.98
CA ARG A 23 -26.52 12.09 -0.78
C ARG A 23 -25.77 12.56 0.47
N GLY A 24 -24.51 12.99 0.35
CA GLY A 24 -23.62 13.19 1.50
C GLY A 24 -22.70 11.99 1.76
N PRO A 25 -21.74 12.11 2.68
CA PRO A 25 -20.93 10.97 3.15
C PRO A 25 -21.82 9.95 3.87
N ASP A 26 -21.44 8.67 3.84
CA ASP A 26 -22.15 7.63 4.61
C ASP A 26 -21.87 7.84 6.11
N PRO A 27 -22.89 8.09 6.96
CA PRO A 27 -22.68 8.35 8.38
C PRO A 27 -21.92 7.23 9.11
N ALA A 28 -22.10 5.98 8.71
CA ALA A 28 -21.39 4.85 9.32
C ALA A 28 -19.90 4.82 8.92
N SER A 29 -19.61 5.18 7.66
CA SER A 29 -18.26 5.36 7.14
C SER A 29 -17.52 6.48 7.86
N GLU A 30 -18.17 7.64 8.01
CA GLU A 30 -17.59 8.80 8.71
C GLU A 30 -17.32 8.52 10.19
N ALA A 31 -18.26 7.86 10.88
CA ALA A 31 -18.08 7.46 12.28
C ALA A 31 -16.90 6.49 12.48
N THR A 32 -16.71 5.55 11.54
CA THR A 32 -15.59 4.61 11.58
C THR A 32 -14.26 5.33 11.36
N LEU A 33 -14.19 6.21 10.37
CA LEU A 33 -12.99 7.01 10.09
C LEU A 33 -12.64 7.91 11.28
N ARG A 34 -13.63 8.57 11.89
CA ARG A 34 -13.46 9.39 13.10
C ARG A 34 -12.83 8.59 14.23
N ARG A 35 -13.37 7.40 14.52
CA ARG A 35 -12.82 6.52 15.57
C ARG A 35 -11.37 6.12 15.32
N ILE A 36 -10.99 5.85 14.06
CA ILE A 36 -9.61 5.50 13.70
C ILE A 36 -8.68 6.69 13.92
N VAL A 37 -9.11 7.88 13.50
CA VAL A 37 -8.36 9.13 13.64
C VAL A 37 -8.14 9.51 15.11
N ASP A 38 -9.19 9.42 15.93
CA ASP A 38 -9.12 9.74 17.35
C ASP A 38 -8.27 8.73 18.12
N ALA A 39 -8.23 7.48 17.67
CA ALA A 39 -7.39 6.43 18.26
C ALA A 39 -5.91 6.53 17.88
N TRP A 40 -5.53 7.31 16.86
CA TRP A 40 -4.16 7.38 16.32
C TRP A 40 -3.09 7.58 17.41
N PRO A 41 -3.20 8.54 18.36
CA PRO A 41 -2.17 8.74 19.40
C PRO A 41 -1.94 7.53 20.30
N GLN A 42 -2.93 6.63 20.40
CA GLN A 42 -2.85 5.45 21.25
C GLN A 42 -2.43 4.18 20.52
N ARG A 43 -2.48 4.19 19.18
CA ARG A 43 -2.09 3.05 18.35
C ARG A 43 -0.80 3.26 17.58
N ALA A 44 -0.46 4.48 17.13
CA ALA A 44 0.61 4.69 16.17
C ALA A 44 1.97 4.23 16.70
N ALA A 45 2.72 3.43 15.93
CA ALA A 45 4.04 2.93 16.33
C ALA A 45 5.02 4.08 16.58
N VAL A 46 4.97 5.14 15.77
CA VAL A 46 5.80 6.34 15.94
C VAL A 46 5.60 7.00 17.30
N VAL A 47 4.41 6.88 17.90
CA VAL A 47 4.08 7.44 19.23
C VAL A 47 4.37 6.43 20.34
N LYS A 48 3.99 5.17 20.13
CA LYS A 48 4.02 4.13 21.19
C LYS A 48 5.36 3.43 21.32
N ALA A 49 6.18 3.42 20.27
CA ALA A 49 7.44 2.71 20.21
C ALA A 49 8.49 3.45 19.35
N PRO A 50 8.75 4.75 19.59
CA PRO A 50 9.68 5.55 18.77
C PRO A 50 11.10 4.96 18.74
N ASP A 51 11.51 4.28 19.82
CA ASP A 51 12.84 3.70 19.97
C ASP A 51 12.93 2.24 19.48
N ALA A 52 11.87 1.66 18.90
CA ALA A 52 11.86 0.25 18.49
C ALA A 52 12.99 -0.11 17.52
N ALA A 53 13.31 0.79 16.58
CA ALA A 53 14.42 0.64 15.65
C ALA A 53 15.80 0.65 16.34
N ALA A 54 15.93 1.43 17.42
CA ALA A 54 17.14 1.56 18.20
C ALA A 54 17.24 0.54 19.35
N SER A 55 16.24 -0.33 19.49
CA SER A 55 16.11 -1.28 20.59
C SER A 55 17.39 -2.10 20.77
N ALA A 56 17.94 -2.09 21.98
CA ALA A 56 19.09 -2.90 22.38
C ALA A 56 18.74 -4.39 22.63
N GLU A 57 17.62 -4.86 22.06
CA GLU A 57 17.24 -6.28 22.08
C GLU A 57 18.47 -7.16 21.77
N PRO A 58 18.70 -8.22 22.58
CA PRO A 58 19.83 -9.12 22.38
C PRO A 58 19.84 -9.66 20.95
N TRP A 59 21.00 -9.53 20.30
CA TRP A 59 21.25 -10.16 19.02
C TRP A 59 21.83 -11.54 19.25
N ASP A 60 21.23 -12.55 18.61
CA ASP A 60 21.75 -13.92 18.63
C ASP A 60 22.24 -14.30 17.23
N PRO A 61 23.55 -14.45 16.98
CA PRO A 61 24.06 -14.80 15.65
C PRO A 61 23.57 -16.16 15.13
N GLU A 62 23.10 -17.05 16.01
CA GLU A 62 22.58 -18.37 15.64
C GLU A 62 21.11 -18.33 15.19
N LEU A 63 20.38 -17.27 15.52
CA LEU A 63 19.01 -17.10 15.01
C LEU A 63 19.01 -16.63 13.55
N PRO A 64 18.14 -17.20 12.69
CA PRO A 64 18.01 -16.78 11.31
C PRO A 64 17.41 -15.38 11.19
N ASP A 65 17.81 -14.67 10.13
CA ASP A 65 17.27 -13.34 9.85
C ASP A 65 15.89 -13.38 9.17
N TYR A 66 15.55 -14.48 8.50
CA TYR A 66 14.33 -14.66 7.72
C TYR A 66 13.71 -16.04 7.96
N PRO A 67 12.35 -16.14 8.03
CA PRO A 67 11.69 -17.42 8.28
C PRO A 67 12.04 -18.49 7.24
N PRO A 68 12.53 -19.68 7.66
CA PRO A 68 12.86 -20.76 6.72
C PRO A 68 11.68 -21.20 5.85
N ASP A 69 10.48 -21.26 6.43
CA ASP A 69 9.26 -21.74 5.76
C ASP A 69 8.75 -20.78 4.68
N LEU A 70 9.22 -19.53 4.68
CA LEU A 70 8.90 -18.54 3.64
C LEU A 70 9.87 -18.58 2.46
N VAL A 71 10.94 -19.38 2.53
CA VAL A 71 11.86 -19.55 1.41
C VAL A 71 11.21 -20.51 0.40
N PRO A 72 10.72 -20.04 -0.77
CA PRO A 72 9.92 -20.87 -1.67
C PRO A 72 10.71 -22.03 -2.31
N PHE A 73 12.04 -22.02 -2.17
CA PHE A 73 12.96 -23.05 -2.63
C PHE A 73 13.71 -23.73 -1.47
N ALA A 74 13.18 -23.68 -0.24
CA ALA A 74 13.78 -24.30 0.95
C ALA A 74 14.10 -25.79 0.74
N ASP A 75 13.18 -26.53 0.12
CA ASP A 75 13.31 -27.97 -0.14
C ASP A 75 13.96 -28.30 -1.49
N HIS A 76 14.36 -27.28 -2.26
CA HIS A 76 14.94 -27.52 -3.57
C HIS A 76 16.31 -28.22 -3.44
N PRO A 77 16.59 -29.32 -4.16
CA PRO A 77 17.82 -30.11 -3.97
C PRO A 77 19.12 -29.30 -4.08
N ARG A 78 19.16 -28.30 -4.98
CA ARG A 78 20.33 -27.40 -5.11
C ARG A 78 20.55 -26.48 -3.91
N PHE A 79 19.49 -26.07 -3.21
CA PHE A 79 19.60 -25.27 -1.99
C PHE A 79 20.04 -26.13 -0.80
N LEU A 80 19.50 -27.36 -0.71
CA LEU A 80 19.91 -28.34 0.29
C LEU A 80 21.37 -28.80 0.11
N ALA A 81 21.85 -28.87 -1.13
CA ALA A 81 23.25 -29.20 -1.43
C ALA A 81 24.25 -28.08 -1.08
N ALA A 82 23.78 -26.84 -0.83
CA ALA A 82 24.64 -25.73 -0.43
C ALA A 82 25.20 -25.92 0.99
N THR A 83 26.22 -25.15 1.37
CA THR A 83 26.71 -25.14 2.75
C THR A 83 25.71 -24.45 3.69
N PRO A 84 25.72 -24.75 5.01
CA PRO A 84 24.91 -24.02 5.98
C PRO A 84 25.11 -22.50 5.90
N GLN A 85 26.35 -22.04 5.71
CA GLN A 85 26.69 -20.63 5.55
C GLN A 85 26.06 -20.02 4.30
N GLN A 86 26.08 -20.72 3.16
CA GLN A 86 25.44 -20.23 1.92
C GLN A 86 23.93 -20.08 2.09
N ARG A 87 23.27 -21.04 2.75
CA ARG A 87 21.84 -20.94 3.06
C ARG A 87 21.54 -19.77 3.97
N GLU A 88 22.38 -19.52 4.96
CA GLU A 88 22.20 -18.36 5.85
C GLU A 88 22.38 -17.04 5.11
N HIS A 89 23.39 -16.92 4.24
CA HIS A 89 23.55 -15.74 3.39
C HIS A 89 22.32 -15.48 2.50
N VAL A 90 21.68 -16.54 1.99
CA VAL A 90 20.43 -16.40 1.23
C VAL A 90 19.31 -15.88 2.14
N ARG A 91 19.14 -16.44 3.34
CA ARG A 91 18.12 -15.97 4.30
C ARG A 91 18.33 -14.51 4.72
N THR A 92 19.55 -14.14 5.09
CA THR A 92 19.90 -12.74 5.34
C THR A 92 19.60 -11.87 4.11
N GLY A 93 19.95 -12.33 2.91
CA GLY A 93 19.67 -11.62 1.66
C GLY A 93 18.17 -11.42 1.40
N LEU A 94 17.33 -12.39 1.75
CA LEU A 94 15.87 -12.32 1.67
C LEU A 94 15.29 -11.33 2.68
N TRP A 95 15.80 -11.30 3.91
CA TRP A 95 15.42 -10.30 4.90
C TRP A 95 15.77 -8.88 4.45
N LEU A 96 16.98 -8.66 3.93
CA LEU A 96 17.38 -7.37 3.39
C LEU A 96 16.47 -6.96 2.21
N GLY A 97 16.19 -7.91 1.30
CA GLY A 97 15.30 -7.71 0.15
C GLY A 97 13.86 -7.41 0.56
N TYR A 98 13.38 -8.02 1.65
CA TYR A 98 12.08 -7.76 2.23
C TYR A 98 11.96 -6.30 2.71
N ASN A 99 12.94 -5.81 3.48
CA ASN A 99 12.95 -4.41 3.92
C ASN A 99 13.04 -3.43 2.75
N GLU A 100 13.88 -3.74 1.75
CA GLU A 100 13.99 -2.96 0.51
C GLU A 100 12.64 -2.91 -0.25
N ARG A 101 11.91 -4.03 -0.31
CA ARG A 101 10.57 -4.11 -0.93
C ARG A 101 9.55 -3.27 -0.19
N VAL A 102 9.54 -3.32 1.15
CA VAL A 102 8.62 -2.55 1.98
C VAL A 102 8.86 -1.05 1.80
N ILE A 103 10.10 -0.58 1.99
CA ILE A 103 10.46 0.83 1.79
C ILE A 103 10.09 1.33 0.39
N ALA A 104 10.36 0.53 -0.65
CA ALA A 104 10.00 0.89 -2.01
C ALA A 104 8.48 0.92 -2.23
N THR A 105 7.71 0.11 -1.51
CA THR A 105 6.24 0.12 -1.55
C THR A 105 5.72 1.42 -0.96
N GLU A 106 6.25 1.84 0.20
CA GLU A 106 5.83 3.11 0.82
C GLU A 106 6.11 4.29 -0.10
N GLN A 107 7.35 4.42 -0.55
CA GLN A 107 7.81 5.61 -1.28
C GLN A 107 7.28 5.69 -2.72
N LEU A 108 7.10 4.56 -3.38
CA LEU A 108 6.75 4.53 -4.81
C LEU A 108 5.27 4.24 -5.06
N VAL A 109 4.54 3.75 -4.06
CA VAL A 109 3.15 3.30 -4.22
C VAL A 109 2.21 3.94 -3.19
N ALA A 110 2.46 3.78 -1.89
CA ALA A 110 1.55 4.27 -0.84
C ALA A 110 1.54 5.82 -0.75
N GLU A 111 2.69 6.42 -0.42
CA GLU A 111 2.84 7.86 -0.21
C GLU A 111 2.38 8.69 -1.43
N PRO A 112 2.67 8.33 -2.69
CA PRO A 112 2.15 9.06 -3.85
C PRO A 112 0.62 9.14 -3.89
N GLY A 113 -0.09 8.07 -3.53
CA GLY A 113 -1.55 8.09 -3.43
C GLY A 113 -2.05 9.01 -2.32
N PHE A 114 -1.38 9.01 -1.17
CA PHE A 114 -1.70 9.91 -0.06
C PHE A 114 -1.47 11.37 -0.44
N HIS A 115 -0.37 11.66 -1.11
CA HIS A 115 -0.07 12.99 -1.62
C HIS A 115 -1.12 13.48 -2.64
N LEU A 116 -1.66 12.61 -3.50
CA LEU A 116 -2.75 12.96 -4.40
C LEU A 116 -4.02 13.37 -3.64
N VAL A 117 -4.40 12.62 -2.59
CA VAL A 117 -5.55 12.98 -1.76
C VAL A 117 -5.32 14.33 -1.06
N MET A 118 -4.13 14.53 -0.50
CA MET A 118 -3.77 15.77 0.21
C MET A 118 -3.65 17.00 -0.70
N ALA A 119 -3.33 16.80 -1.99
CA ALA A 119 -3.23 17.85 -2.99
C ALA A 119 -4.58 18.43 -3.41
N GLY A 120 -5.70 17.76 -3.11
CA GLY A 120 -7.03 18.34 -3.34
C GLY A 120 -7.64 18.13 -4.73
N GLY A 121 -6.94 17.41 -5.62
CA GLY A 121 -7.35 17.23 -7.02
C GLY A 121 -8.57 16.30 -7.22
N LEU A 122 -9.01 15.61 -6.17
CA LEU A 122 -10.05 14.59 -6.23
C LEU A 122 -11.30 15.07 -5.48
N ALA A 123 -12.46 15.02 -6.14
CA ALA A 123 -13.72 15.49 -5.55
C ALA A 123 -14.00 14.77 -4.21
N GLY A 124 -14.07 15.55 -3.12
CA GLY A 124 -14.30 15.04 -1.77
C GLY A 124 -13.04 14.91 -0.91
N SER A 125 -11.83 14.98 -1.47
CA SER A 125 -10.59 14.84 -0.70
C SER A 125 -10.34 15.97 0.29
N GLU A 126 -10.99 17.12 0.11
CA GLU A 126 -10.85 18.29 0.98
C GLU A 126 -11.55 18.17 2.33
N ALA A 127 -12.33 17.10 2.55
CA ALA A 127 -12.98 16.88 3.83
C ALA A 127 -11.94 16.85 4.96
N PRO A 128 -12.06 17.69 6.01
CA PRO A 128 -11.03 17.78 7.05
C PRO A 128 -10.70 16.45 7.72
N LEU A 129 -11.69 15.58 7.89
CA LEU A 129 -11.49 14.25 8.46
C LEU A 129 -10.64 13.35 7.55
N ILE A 130 -10.86 13.39 6.24
CA ILE A 130 -10.05 12.65 5.25
C ILE A 130 -8.61 13.17 5.29
N ARG A 131 -8.42 14.49 5.24
CA ARG A 131 -7.09 15.12 5.29
C ARG A 131 -6.35 14.75 6.58
N GLN A 132 -7.03 14.75 7.72
CA GLN A 132 -6.43 14.35 8.99
C GLN A 132 -6.03 12.88 9.00
N ALA A 133 -6.89 11.98 8.53
CA ALA A 133 -6.61 10.54 8.47
C ALA A 133 -5.41 10.23 7.56
N ILE A 134 -5.37 10.83 6.36
CA ILE A 134 -4.27 10.65 5.42
C ILE A 134 -2.98 11.27 5.94
N GLN A 135 -3.04 12.44 6.58
CA GLN A 135 -1.84 13.05 7.17
C GLN A 135 -1.27 12.22 8.32
N GLN A 136 -2.12 11.57 9.11
CA GLN A 136 -1.69 10.61 10.13
C GLN A 136 -1.01 9.39 9.50
N ALA A 137 -1.59 8.80 8.45
CA ALA A 137 -0.97 7.70 7.71
C ALA A 137 0.39 8.09 7.11
N LEU A 138 0.52 9.27 6.48
CA LEU A 138 1.81 9.78 5.99
C LEU A 138 2.90 9.88 7.08
N VAL A 139 2.52 10.22 8.31
CA VAL A 139 3.45 10.23 9.46
C VAL A 139 3.84 8.80 9.84
N ASP A 140 2.89 7.87 9.81
CA ASP A 140 3.14 6.45 10.05
C ASP A 140 4.10 5.88 8.97
N GLU A 141 3.89 6.14 7.67
CA GLU A 141 4.78 5.63 6.60
C GLU A 141 6.20 6.16 6.67
N SER A 142 6.36 7.43 7.04
CA SER A 142 7.68 8.01 7.29
C SER A 142 8.40 7.23 8.40
N PHE A 143 7.67 6.81 9.43
CA PHE A 143 8.23 6.01 10.53
C PHE A 143 8.45 4.55 10.12
N HIS A 144 7.55 3.94 9.35
CA HIS A 144 7.72 2.59 8.81
C HIS A 144 8.98 2.49 7.95
N THR A 145 9.16 3.46 7.06
CA THR A 145 10.39 3.62 6.26
C THR A 145 11.63 3.68 7.16
N TYR A 146 11.59 4.48 8.23
CA TYR A 146 12.68 4.58 9.19
C TYR A 146 12.96 3.24 9.93
N LEU A 147 11.91 2.53 10.36
CA LEU A 147 12.04 1.22 11.02
C LEU A 147 12.75 0.23 10.10
N HIS A 148 12.26 0.07 8.86
CA HIS A 148 12.80 -0.88 7.89
C HIS A 148 14.21 -0.51 7.42
N MET A 149 14.51 0.78 7.25
CA MET A 149 15.85 1.26 6.94
C MET A 149 16.84 0.91 8.07
N THR A 150 16.43 1.12 9.32
CA THR A 150 17.29 0.82 10.47
C THR A 150 17.49 -0.68 10.63
N ALA A 151 16.46 -1.49 10.42
CA ALA A 151 16.55 -2.95 10.45
C ALA A 151 17.56 -3.46 9.40
N HIS A 152 17.44 -2.97 8.17
CA HIS A 152 18.35 -3.30 7.07
C HIS A 152 19.81 -2.96 7.41
N GLN A 153 20.07 -1.71 7.84
CA GLN A 153 21.42 -1.25 8.21
C GLN A 153 22.00 -2.03 9.39
N ARG A 154 21.17 -2.32 10.40
CA ARG A 154 21.57 -3.10 11.57
C ARG A 154 21.97 -4.52 11.17
N THR A 155 21.17 -5.20 10.34
CA THR A 155 21.50 -6.55 9.86
C THR A 155 22.80 -6.53 9.05
N MET A 156 22.97 -5.58 8.11
CA MET A 156 24.22 -5.47 7.34
C MET A 156 25.44 -5.36 8.27
N ARG A 157 25.36 -4.49 9.29
CA ARG A 157 26.44 -4.32 10.27
C ARG A 157 26.71 -5.59 11.08
N LEU A 158 25.67 -6.23 11.64
CA LEU A 158 25.82 -7.38 12.53
C LEU A 158 26.25 -8.66 11.78
N ARG A 159 25.87 -8.79 10.50
CA ARG A 159 26.31 -9.89 9.62
C ARG A 159 27.61 -9.57 8.86
N GLY A 160 28.21 -8.39 9.07
CA GLY A 160 29.47 -7.99 8.43
C GLY A 160 29.37 -7.78 6.91
N ILE A 161 28.17 -7.50 6.38
CA ILE A 161 27.90 -7.27 4.96
C ILE A 161 28.31 -5.83 4.63
N ARG A 162 29.38 -5.67 3.86
CA ARG A 162 29.91 -4.35 3.45
C ARG A 162 29.27 -3.85 2.17
N GLU A 163 28.92 -4.76 1.27
CA GLU A 163 28.41 -4.46 -0.05
C GLU A 163 27.26 -5.40 -0.39
N ARG A 164 26.25 -4.86 -1.06
CA ARG A 164 25.09 -5.58 -1.59
C ARG A 164 24.83 -5.09 -3.01
N PRO A 165 24.55 -5.98 -3.98
CA PRO A 165 24.21 -5.56 -5.32
C PRO A 165 22.92 -4.74 -5.33
N GLY A 166 22.83 -3.80 -6.26
CA GLY A 166 21.59 -3.06 -6.51
C GLY A 166 20.44 -4.02 -6.82
N GLN A 167 19.29 -3.79 -6.19
CA GLN A 167 18.10 -4.59 -6.43
C GLN A 167 17.32 -4.08 -7.64
N PRO A 168 16.54 -4.95 -8.32
CA PRO A 168 15.61 -4.52 -9.34
C PRO A 168 14.59 -3.52 -8.79
N VAL A 169 14.06 -2.67 -9.68
CA VAL A 169 12.91 -1.81 -9.36
C VAL A 169 11.73 -2.67 -8.90
N LEU A 170 11.04 -2.21 -7.86
CA LEU A 170 9.84 -2.85 -7.30
C LEU A 170 8.87 -3.25 -8.43
N VAL A 171 8.51 -4.54 -8.46
CA VAL A 171 7.63 -5.09 -9.49
C VAL A 171 6.28 -4.35 -9.54
N THR A 172 5.66 -4.11 -8.38
CA THR A 172 4.40 -3.37 -8.26
C THR A 172 4.47 -2.00 -8.92
N TYR A 173 5.57 -1.27 -8.69
CA TYR A 173 5.79 0.05 -9.28
C TYR A 173 6.07 -0.03 -10.78
N ARG A 174 6.87 -1.00 -11.22
CA ARG A 174 7.10 -1.24 -12.66
C ARG A 174 5.79 -1.51 -13.41
N ARG A 175 4.86 -2.28 -12.81
CA ARG A 175 3.53 -2.52 -13.38
C ARG A 175 2.67 -1.26 -13.41
N LEU A 176 2.72 -0.44 -12.36
CA LEU A 176 2.06 0.87 -12.35
C LEU A 176 2.59 1.78 -13.47
N GLN A 177 3.91 1.86 -13.64
CA GLN A 177 4.53 2.64 -14.72
C GLN A 177 4.10 2.16 -16.11
N GLN A 178 4.03 0.84 -16.33
CA GLN A 178 3.53 0.26 -17.57
C GLN A 178 2.08 0.68 -17.83
N MET A 179 1.20 0.59 -16.83
CA MET A 179 -0.18 1.02 -16.98
C MET A 179 -0.28 2.52 -17.24
N MET A 180 0.44 3.36 -16.51
CA MET A 180 0.39 4.82 -16.69
C MET A 180 0.87 5.27 -18.07
N ALA A 181 1.76 4.52 -18.72
CA ALA A 181 2.20 4.80 -20.08
C ALA A 181 1.09 4.62 -21.13
N GLU A 182 0.05 3.84 -20.81
CA GLU A 182 -1.10 3.59 -21.67
C GLU A 182 -2.28 4.55 -21.38
N LEU A 183 -2.19 5.35 -20.30
CA LEU A 183 -3.22 6.30 -19.88
C LEU A 183 -2.88 7.70 -20.42
N PRO A 184 -3.57 8.21 -21.45
CA PRO A 184 -3.23 9.49 -22.08
C PRO A 184 -3.47 10.69 -21.14
N GLU A 185 -4.52 10.64 -20.32
CA GLU A 185 -4.96 11.78 -19.53
C GLU A 185 -4.32 11.80 -18.13
N ALA A 186 -4.07 13.00 -17.59
CA ALA A 186 -3.48 13.13 -16.25
C ALA A 186 -4.42 12.56 -15.16
N TRP A 187 -5.71 12.83 -15.26
CA TRP A 187 -6.70 12.35 -14.29
C TRP A 187 -6.81 10.80 -14.26
N GLU A 188 -6.54 10.13 -15.38
CA GLU A 188 -6.52 8.66 -15.41
C GLU A 188 -5.31 8.12 -14.66
N ARG A 189 -4.15 8.76 -14.83
CA ARG A 189 -2.93 8.41 -14.10
C ARG A 189 -3.10 8.66 -12.60
N ASP A 190 -3.75 9.75 -12.20
CA ASP A 190 -4.07 10.02 -10.79
C ASP A 190 -4.95 8.91 -10.18
N ILE A 191 -5.94 8.41 -10.93
CA ILE A 191 -6.77 7.29 -10.49
C ILE A 191 -5.97 5.98 -10.42
N ALA A 192 -5.06 5.74 -11.37
CA ALA A 192 -4.19 4.58 -11.30
C ALA A 192 -3.30 4.61 -10.06
N VAL A 193 -2.65 5.73 -9.77
CA VAL A 193 -1.82 5.91 -8.57
C VAL A 193 -2.64 5.72 -7.29
N LEU A 194 -3.81 6.35 -7.20
CA LEU A 194 -4.71 6.17 -6.05
C LEU A 194 -5.13 4.71 -5.88
N THR A 195 -5.52 4.04 -6.96
CA THR A 195 -5.97 2.64 -6.92
C THR A 195 -4.84 1.71 -6.48
N TRP A 196 -3.62 1.96 -6.95
CA TRP A 196 -2.42 1.21 -6.53
C TRP A 196 -2.09 1.41 -5.06
N SER A 197 -2.17 2.65 -4.56
CA SER A 197 -2.01 2.97 -3.15
C SER A 197 -3.07 2.24 -2.31
N VAL A 198 -4.36 2.33 -2.66
CA VAL A 198 -5.43 1.60 -1.94
C VAL A 198 -5.18 0.10 -1.90
N VAL A 199 -4.71 -0.51 -3.00
CA VAL A 199 -4.38 -1.94 -3.01
C VAL A 199 -3.18 -2.26 -2.12
N ALA A 200 -2.12 -1.44 -2.14
CA ALA A 200 -0.97 -1.64 -1.27
C ALA A 200 -1.39 -1.63 0.20
N GLU A 201 -2.08 -0.58 0.65
CA GLU A 201 -2.53 -0.40 2.04
C GLU A 201 -3.49 -1.48 2.53
N THR A 202 -4.33 -2.00 1.63
CA THR A 202 -5.30 -3.04 2.00
C THR A 202 -4.69 -4.44 1.99
N CYS A 203 -3.59 -4.65 1.27
CA CYS A 203 -2.98 -5.98 1.08
C CYS A 203 -1.66 -6.18 1.83
N ILE A 204 -0.96 -5.11 2.22
CA ILE A 204 0.36 -5.18 2.86
C ILE A 204 0.34 -5.92 4.20
N ASN A 205 -0.79 -5.89 4.91
CA ASN A 205 -1.03 -6.73 6.09
C ASN A 205 -0.69 -8.22 5.84
N ALA A 206 -1.00 -8.75 4.65
CA ALA A 206 -0.70 -10.14 4.31
C ALA A 206 0.81 -10.39 4.20
N LEU A 207 1.57 -9.44 3.62
CA LEU A 207 3.02 -9.51 3.51
C LEU A 207 3.69 -9.42 4.89
N LEU A 208 3.28 -8.45 5.70
CA LEU A 208 3.84 -8.22 7.04
C LEU A 208 3.56 -9.38 7.99
N ALA A 209 2.35 -9.95 7.93
CA ALA A 209 1.95 -11.06 8.80
C ALA A 209 2.80 -12.32 8.63
N LEU A 210 3.45 -12.51 7.48
CA LEU A 210 4.36 -13.63 7.24
C LEU A 210 5.56 -13.62 8.20
N VAL A 211 6.08 -12.44 8.54
CA VAL A 211 7.28 -12.28 9.39
C VAL A 211 6.90 -11.90 10.83
N ALA A 212 5.87 -11.09 11.01
CA ALA A 212 5.47 -10.55 12.32
C ALA A 212 5.18 -11.63 13.38
N ARG A 213 4.70 -12.80 12.94
CA ARG A 213 4.27 -13.89 13.84
C ARG A 213 5.36 -14.93 14.09
N ASP A 214 6.49 -14.82 13.41
CA ASP A 214 7.56 -15.78 13.51
C ASP A 214 8.41 -15.54 14.77
N ARG A 215 8.58 -16.59 15.57
CA ARG A 215 9.36 -16.57 16.82
C ARG A 215 10.70 -17.30 16.71
N ALA A 216 10.98 -17.87 15.55
CA ALA A 216 12.22 -18.58 15.25
C ALA A 216 13.27 -17.66 14.61
N ILE A 217 12.92 -16.44 14.20
CA ILE A 217 13.83 -15.42 13.70
C ILE A 217 14.30 -14.44 14.79
N GLN A 218 15.22 -13.54 14.42
CA GLN A 218 15.62 -12.41 15.26
C GLN A 218 14.39 -11.66 15.83
N PRO A 219 14.28 -11.51 17.16
CA PRO A 219 13.13 -10.85 17.80
C PRO A 219 12.86 -9.43 17.29
N VAL A 220 13.91 -8.69 16.94
CA VAL A 220 13.77 -7.34 16.39
C VAL A 220 13.13 -7.33 15.00
N HIS A 221 13.30 -8.38 14.19
CA HIS A 221 12.69 -8.47 12.86
C HIS A 221 11.17 -8.70 12.96
N SER A 222 10.74 -9.59 13.87
CA SER A 222 9.31 -9.82 14.13
C SER A 222 8.67 -8.65 14.86
N LEU A 223 9.39 -7.96 15.76
CA LEU A 223 8.90 -6.74 16.42
C LEU A 223 8.60 -5.62 15.43
N ILE A 224 9.55 -5.29 14.54
CA ILE A 224 9.38 -4.20 13.55
C ILE A 224 8.18 -4.48 12.65
N THR A 225 8.07 -5.71 12.14
CA THR A 225 6.95 -6.10 11.27
C THR A 225 5.63 -6.18 12.03
N THR A 226 5.63 -6.49 13.33
CA THR A 226 4.44 -6.43 14.19
C THR A 226 3.96 -5.00 14.42
N LEU A 227 4.88 -4.07 14.66
CA LEU A 227 4.55 -2.66 14.84
C LEU A 227 3.96 -2.07 13.58
N HIS A 228 4.60 -2.33 12.43
CA HIS A 228 4.10 -1.93 11.12
C HIS A 228 2.72 -2.54 10.84
N LEU A 229 2.56 -3.86 11.00
CA LEU A 229 1.28 -4.57 10.78
C LEU A 229 0.11 -3.98 11.60
N ARG A 230 0.39 -3.48 12.81
CA ARG A 230 -0.64 -2.86 13.66
C ARG A 230 -1.17 -1.57 13.05
N ASP A 231 -0.30 -0.76 12.46
CA ASP A 231 -0.69 0.51 11.83
C ASP A 231 -1.38 0.27 10.48
N GLU A 232 -0.89 -0.68 9.68
CA GLU A 232 -1.50 -1.08 8.41
C GLU A 232 -2.93 -1.61 8.53
N SER A 233 -3.28 -2.21 9.67
CA SER A 233 -4.66 -2.60 9.96
C SER A 233 -5.60 -1.39 10.01
N ALA A 234 -5.10 -0.24 10.48
CA ALA A 234 -5.83 1.02 10.48
C ALA A 234 -5.80 1.70 9.11
N HIS A 235 -4.66 1.67 8.42
CA HIS A 235 -4.52 2.30 7.10
C HIS A 235 -5.39 1.64 6.04
N GLY A 236 -5.42 0.31 5.97
CA GLY A 236 -6.35 -0.40 5.09
C GLY A 236 -7.81 0.01 5.32
N SER A 237 -8.21 0.22 6.59
CA SER A 237 -9.55 0.74 6.92
C SER A 237 -9.75 2.19 6.47
N ILE A 238 -8.76 3.07 6.73
CA ILE A 238 -8.79 4.47 6.27
C ILE A 238 -8.98 4.53 4.75
N LEU A 239 -8.18 3.78 4.00
CA LEU A 239 -8.16 3.87 2.54
C LEU A 239 -9.42 3.28 1.91
N VAL A 240 -10.02 2.25 2.50
CA VAL A 240 -11.35 1.77 2.08
C VAL A 240 -12.39 2.88 2.22
N HIS A 241 -12.46 3.56 3.38
CA HIS A 241 -13.43 4.63 3.60
C HIS A 241 -13.18 5.85 2.71
N VAL A 242 -11.91 6.28 2.58
CA VAL A 242 -11.52 7.38 1.69
C VAL A 242 -11.88 7.04 0.25
N MET A 243 -11.55 5.83 -0.23
CA MET A 243 -11.87 5.42 -1.60
C MET A 243 -13.37 5.36 -1.85
N CYS A 244 -14.18 4.84 -0.92
CA CYS A 244 -15.64 4.86 -1.04
C CYS A 244 -16.20 6.29 -1.19
N GLU A 245 -15.71 7.23 -0.37
CA GLU A 245 -16.12 8.63 -0.45
C GLU A 245 -15.72 9.28 -1.78
N LEU A 246 -14.47 9.10 -2.22
CA LEU A 246 -14.00 9.65 -3.50
C LEU A 246 -14.76 9.02 -4.68
N TYR A 247 -14.91 7.69 -4.70
CA TYR A 247 -15.61 6.96 -5.75
C TYR A 247 -17.09 7.36 -5.89
N ALA A 248 -17.77 7.62 -4.77
CA ALA A 248 -19.14 8.11 -4.78
C ALA A 248 -19.29 9.47 -5.52
N ARG A 249 -18.23 10.28 -5.56
CA ARG A 249 -18.18 11.59 -6.22
C ARG A 249 -17.51 11.56 -7.59
N MET A 250 -16.90 10.44 -7.97
CA MET A 250 -16.33 10.24 -9.31
C MET A 250 -17.42 10.21 -10.38
N ASN A 251 -17.10 10.76 -11.56
CA ASN A 251 -17.91 10.60 -12.76
C ASN A 251 -17.78 9.17 -13.34
N ALA A 252 -18.58 8.85 -14.37
CA ALA A 252 -18.60 7.50 -14.95
C ALA A 252 -17.24 7.04 -15.50
N ALA A 253 -16.50 7.91 -16.20
CA ALA A 253 -15.19 7.57 -16.75
C ALA A 253 -14.15 7.31 -15.65
N GLN A 254 -14.18 8.10 -14.59
CA GLN A 254 -13.32 7.90 -13.42
C GLN A 254 -13.60 6.56 -12.74
N ARG A 255 -14.87 6.22 -12.54
CA ARG A 255 -15.29 4.93 -11.95
C ARG A 255 -14.86 3.74 -12.82
N GLU A 256 -14.98 3.87 -14.14
CA GLU A 256 -14.52 2.85 -15.09
C GLU A 256 -12.99 2.67 -15.03
N THR A 257 -12.22 3.75 -14.94
CA THR A 257 -10.76 3.68 -14.77
C THR A 257 -10.40 2.96 -13.47
N VAL A 258 -11.07 3.22 -12.34
CA VAL A 258 -10.88 2.46 -11.10
C VAL A 258 -11.12 0.96 -11.32
N ALA A 259 -12.25 0.59 -11.93
CA ALA A 259 -12.61 -0.80 -12.18
C ALA A 259 -11.59 -1.52 -13.08
N ARG A 260 -10.98 -0.79 -14.03
CA ARG A 260 -9.90 -1.28 -14.90
C ARG A 260 -8.57 -1.44 -14.16
N CYS A 261 -8.22 -0.48 -13.30
CA CYS A 261 -6.95 -0.46 -12.56
C CYS A 261 -6.90 -1.52 -11.46
N LEU A 262 -8.01 -1.76 -10.75
CA LEU A 262 -8.05 -2.59 -9.54
C LEU A 262 -7.51 -4.02 -9.72
N PRO A 263 -7.92 -4.83 -10.72
CA PRO A 263 -7.39 -6.17 -10.90
C PRO A 263 -5.89 -6.18 -11.26
N ALA A 264 -5.44 -5.18 -12.03
CA ALA A 264 -4.02 -5.06 -12.39
C ALA A 264 -3.16 -4.69 -11.17
N ALA A 265 -3.65 -3.80 -10.30
CA ALA A 265 -3.00 -3.45 -9.04
C ALA A 265 -2.90 -4.66 -8.10
N LEU A 266 -3.99 -5.44 -7.95
CA LEU A 266 -4.00 -6.65 -7.13
C LEU A 266 -3.00 -7.70 -7.64
N ALA A 267 -3.00 -7.96 -8.95
CA ALA A 267 -2.07 -8.90 -9.56
C ALA A 267 -0.61 -8.46 -9.40
N ALA A 268 -0.34 -7.16 -9.56
CA ALA A 268 1.00 -6.60 -9.41
C ALA A 268 1.52 -6.67 -7.97
N PHE A 269 0.64 -6.53 -6.98
CA PHE A 269 1.02 -6.60 -5.57
C PHE A 269 1.40 -8.03 -5.13
N ALA A 270 0.71 -9.03 -5.68
CA ALA A 270 0.90 -10.44 -5.38
C ALA A 270 2.06 -11.11 -6.17
N GLU A 271 2.68 -10.40 -7.11
CA GLU A 271 3.87 -10.85 -7.86
C GLU A 271 5.13 -10.86 -6.97
#